data_AF-A0A536E2E5-F1
#
_entry.id   AF-A0A536E2E5-F1
#
_cell.length_a   1.000
_cell.length_b   1.000
_cell.length_c   1.000
_cell.angle_alpha   90.00
_cell.angle_beta   90.00
_cell.angle_gamma   90.00
#
_symmetry.space_group_name_H-M   'P 1'
#
loop_
_entity.id
_entity.type
_entity.pdbx_description
1 polymer ?
#
loop_
_entity_poly.entity_id
_entity_poly.type
_entity_poly.pdbx_seq_one_letter_code
_entity_poly.pdbx_strand_id
1 'polypeptide(L)'
;MRRVVMAVALLLTACGQAPVAHSTSTSLTTTPSPTTTPSPSPTPEAAHFVAPEPSAAKMAAINAGGDAAFWDFVAFHEVGLRAGQSVSYLVSGTGTANYQCMRTDGTLDAAQGSNQVATGQVSARKALTADASGEVNAVITLRPPAPANPRCPSGYAIQAWRVSYTNTTVMDEANNVTWSAPGSGGQAQ
;
A
#
# COMPACT_ATOMS: atom_id res chain seq x y z
N MET A 1 11.75 -25.99 36.62
CA MET A 1 12.64 -25.15 37.45
C MET A 1 13.96 -24.94 36.72
N ARG A 2 14.26 -23.73 36.28
CA ARG A 2 15.62 -23.11 36.26
C ARG A 2 15.52 -21.75 35.60
N ARG A 3 15.56 -20.71 36.45
CA ARG A 3 15.77 -19.32 36.08
C ARG A 3 17.26 -19.15 35.79
N VAL A 4 17.61 -18.45 34.72
CA VAL A 4 18.92 -17.82 34.58
C VAL A 4 18.67 -16.33 34.48
N VAL A 5 18.94 -15.66 35.59
CA VAL A 5 19.09 -14.20 35.70
C VAL A 5 20.56 -13.93 35.43
N MET A 6 20.87 -13.01 34.51
CA MET A 6 22.16 -12.33 34.55
C MET A 6 21.95 -10.85 34.20
N ALA A 7 22.12 -10.04 35.23
CA ALA A 7 22.27 -8.60 35.19
C ALA A 7 23.74 -8.25 34.99
N VAL A 8 24.05 -7.29 34.12
CA VAL A 8 25.33 -6.58 34.03
C VAL A 8 24.98 -5.21 33.44
N ALA A 9 24.87 -4.11 34.19
CA ALA A 9 25.84 -3.32 34.96
C ALA A 9 25.92 -1.94 34.31
N LEU A 10 25.38 -0.97 35.03
CA LEU A 10 25.38 0.45 34.79
C LEU A 10 26.80 1.00 35.02
N LEU A 11 27.32 1.85 34.12
CA LEU A 11 28.49 2.69 34.39
C LEU A 11 28.20 4.12 33.91
N LEU A 12 27.99 4.99 34.89
CA LEU A 12 28.01 6.45 34.79
C LEU A 12 29.46 6.97 34.92
N THR A 13 29.59 8.30 34.79
CA THR A 13 30.73 9.21 35.14
C THR A 13 31.85 9.31 34.08
N ALA A 14 32.43 10.47 33.75
CA ALA A 14 32.39 11.83 34.31
C ALA A 14 32.87 12.90 33.29
N CYS A 15 32.65 14.17 33.64
CA CYS A 15 33.09 15.40 32.96
C CYS A 15 34.62 15.64 32.91
N GLY A 16 35.03 16.54 31.99
CA GLY A 16 36.29 17.31 32.00
C GLY A 16 37.01 17.20 30.64
N GLN A 17 37.59 18.21 29.99
CA GLN A 17 37.93 19.61 30.29
C GLN A 17 38.08 20.35 28.94
N ALA A 18 37.88 21.67 28.95
CA ALA A 18 38.13 22.56 27.81
C ALA A 18 39.64 22.81 27.59
N PRO A 19 40.04 23.18 26.36
CA PRO A 19 41.17 24.09 26.19
C PRO A 19 40.86 25.30 25.26
N VAL A 20 41.18 26.47 25.83
CA VAL A 20 41.91 27.62 25.26
C VAL A 20 41.41 28.26 23.96
N ALA A 21 40.95 29.50 24.11
CA ALA A 21 40.74 30.47 23.04
C ALA A 21 42.06 30.90 22.39
N HIS A 22 42.13 30.83 21.06
CA HIS A 22 43.08 31.59 20.24
C HIS A 22 42.29 32.50 19.32
N SER A 23 42.40 33.80 19.57
CA SER A 23 41.85 34.87 18.76
C SER A 23 42.63 34.98 17.45
N THR A 24 41.96 34.77 16.32
CA THR A 24 42.39 35.31 15.03
C THR A 24 41.26 36.16 14.47
N SER A 25 41.56 37.45 14.37
CA SER A 25 40.73 38.50 13.82
C SER A 25 40.49 38.24 12.33
N THR A 26 39.23 38.09 11.93
CA THR A 26 38.82 38.07 10.52
C THR A 26 37.63 39.01 10.35
N SER A 27 37.94 40.16 9.74
CA SER A 27 37.11 40.97 8.84
C SER A 27 35.58 40.73 8.90
N LEU A 28 34.88 41.71 9.47
CA LEU A 28 33.42 41.87 9.36
C LEU A 28 33.03 42.11 7.90
N THR A 29 32.41 41.10 7.27
CA THR A 29 31.59 41.30 6.07
C THR A 29 30.14 41.08 6.49
N THR A 30 29.37 42.16 6.59
CA THR A 30 27.95 42.14 6.93
C THR A 30 27.14 41.58 5.76
N THR A 31 26.90 40.26 5.78
CA THR A 31 25.86 39.64 4.94
C THR A 31 24.49 40.04 5.48
N PRO A 32 23.59 40.61 4.67
CA PRO A 32 22.24 40.89 5.11
C PRO A 32 21.53 39.57 5.46
N SER A 33 20.98 39.53 6.67
CA SER A 33 20.10 38.46 7.14
C SER A 33 18.99 38.21 6.11
N PRO A 34 18.75 36.98 5.64
CA PRO A 34 17.59 36.71 4.80
C PRO A 34 16.35 36.99 5.64
N THR A 35 15.62 38.04 5.28
CA THR A 35 14.26 38.27 5.74
C THR A 35 13.47 37.00 5.46
N THR A 36 13.12 36.24 6.52
CA THR A 36 12.17 35.14 6.42
C THR A 36 10.80 35.75 6.17
N THR A 37 10.50 36.03 4.91
CA THR A 37 9.13 36.24 4.46
C THR A 37 8.33 35.05 4.95
N PRO A 38 7.28 35.24 5.78
CA PRO A 38 6.41 34.13 6.14
C PRO A 38 5.85 33.58 4.83
N SER A 39 6.18 32.32 4.55
CA SER A 39 5.54 31.59 3.45
C SER A 39 4.03 31.75 3.62
N PRO A 40 3.29 32.15 2.58
CA PRO A 40 1.84 32.24 2.69
C PRO A 40 1.34 30.89 3.21
N SER A 41 0.53 30.95 4.28
CA SER A 41 -0.17 29.77 4.79
C SER A 41 -0.83 29.10 3.58
N PRO A 42 -0.55 27.82 3.29
CA PRO A 42 -1.14 27.18 2.14
C PRO A 42 -2.66 27.27 2.30
N THR A 43 -3.32 27.81 1.28
CA THR A 43 -4.76 27.66 1.11
C THR A 43 -5.09 26.19 1.32
N PRO A 44 -6.12 25.83 2.11
CA PRO A 44 -6.49 24.43 2.29
C PRO A 44 -6.68 23.79 0.91
N GLU A 45 -5.77 22.90 0.54
CA GLU A 45 -5.84 22.20 -0.73
C GLU A 45 -6.98 21.20 -0.64
N ALA A 46 -7.87 21.20 -1.64
CA ALA A 46 -9.00 20.27 -1.66
C ALA A 46 -8.49 18.84 -1.85
N ALA A 47 -9.18 17.87 -1.25
CA ALA A 47 -8.87 16.46 -1.41
C ALA A 47 -8.80 16.07 -2.88
N HIS A 48 -7.70 15.46 -3.31
CA HIS A 48 -7.56 14.95 -4.67
C HIS A 48 -6.50 13.85 -4.76
N PHE A 49 -6.68 12.94 -5.71
CA PHE A 49 -5.71 11.90 -6.00
C PHE A 49 -4.55 12.44 -6.82
N VAL A 50 -3.35 12.03 -6.44
CA VAL A 50 -2.11 12.22 -7.19
C VAL A 50 -1.59 10.86 -7.64
N ALA A 51 -0.85 10.86 -8.77
CA ALA A 51 -0.29 9.63 -9.29
C ALA A 51 0.67 9.02 -8.25
N PRO A 52 0.47 7.76 -7.82
CA PRO A 52 1.34 7.15 -6.83
C PRO A 52 2.74 6.95 -7.42
N GLU A 53 3.76 7.11 -6.58
CA GLU A 53 5.13 6.81 -6.98
C GLU A 53 5.24 5.31 -7.32
N PRO A 54 5.71 4.93 -8.53
CA PRO A 54 5.67 3.55 -9.00
C PRO A 54 6.37 2.53 -8.10
N SER A 55 7.48 2.91 -7.45
CA SER A 55 8.24 2.00 -6.59
C SER A 55 7.56 1.78 -5.23
N ALA A 56 6.97 2.81 -4.64
CA ALA A 56 6.18 2.75 -3.42
C ALA A 56 4.91 1.93 -3.62
N ALA A 57 4.21 2.13 -4.74
CA ALA A 57 3.07 1.33 -5.15
C ALA A 57 3.40 -0.17 -5.21
N LYS A 58 4.55 -0.50 -5.84
CA LYS A 58 5.02 -1.88 -5.97
C LYS A 58 5.41 -2.50 -4.62
N MET A 59 6.10 -1.77 -3.75
CA MET A 59 6.49 -2.26 -2.42
C MET A 59 5.29 -2.48 -1.51
N ALA A 60 4.31 -1.57 -1.55
CA ALA A 60 3.07 -1.71 -0.79
C ALA A 60 2.24 -2.92 -1.26
N ALA A 61 2.23 -3.22 -2.56
CA ALA A 61 1.63 -4.43 -3.11
C ALA A 61 2.33 -5.71 -2.62
N ILE A 62 3.67 -5.74 -2.61
CA ILE A 62 4.46 -6.87 -2.10
C ILE A 62 4.19 -7.10 -0.61
N ASN A 63 4.17 -6.03 0.19
CA ASN A 63 3.94 -6.10 1.64
C ASN A 63 2.51 -6.54 2.01
N ALA A 64 1.53 -6.32 1.13
CA ALA A 64 0.17 -6.81 1.31
C ALA A 64 0.05 -8.35 1.11
N GLY A 65 1.16 -9.05 0.84
CA GLY A 65 1.25 -10.47 0.54
C GLY A 65 0.49 -11.40 1.49
N GLY A 66 -0.48 -12.12 0.91
CA GLY A 66 -1.03 -13.37 1.43
C GLY A 66 -1.79 -14.09 0.32
N ASP A 67 -1.39 -15.31 -0.04
CA ASP A 67 -2.00 -16.19 -1.08
C ASP A 67 -2.63 -15.46 -2.30
N ALA A 68 -1.93 -14.44 -2.81
CA ALA A 68 -2.48 -13.36 -3.65
C ALA A 68 -1.90 -13.35 -5.08
N ALA A 69 -1.41 -14.49 -5.58
CA ALA A 69 -0.82 -14.58 -6.92
C ALA A 69 -1.73 -14.05 -8.06
N PHE A 70 -3.03 -13.92 -7.80
CA PHE A 70 -4.05 -13.50 -8.76
C PHE A 70 -4.90 -12.29 -8.33
N TRP A 71 -4.58 -11.65 -7.20
CA TRP A 71 -5.34 -10.49 -6.74
C TRP A 71 -4.87 -9.21 -7.45
N ASP A 72 -5.76 -8.22 -7.56
CA ASP A 72 -5.35 -6.88 -7.99
C ASP A 72 -4.79 -6.11 -6.78
N PHE A 73 -3.73 -5.35 -6.96
CA PHE A 73 -3.15 -4.49 -5.93
C PHE A 73 -3.25 -3.04 -6.38
N VAL A 74 -4.23 -2.32 -5.83
CA VAL A 74 -4.54 -0.96 -6.24
C VAL A 74 -3.87 0.01 -5.29
N ALA A 75 -2.70 0.51 -5.70
CA ALA A 75 -2.00 1.58 -5.01
C ALA A 75 -2.56 2.94 -5.39
N PHE A 76 -2.72 3.83 -4.41
CA PHE A 76 -3.16 5.19 -4.63
C PHE A 76 -2.56 6.15 -3.59
N HIS A 77 -2.54 7.42 -3.95
CA HIS A 77 -2.11 8.51 -3.09
C HIS A 77 -3.15 9.64 -3.18
N GLU A 78 -3.68 10.04 -2.04
CA GLU A 78 -4.57 11.20 -1.91
C GLU A 78 -3.94 12.23 -0.98
N VAL A 79 -4.06 13.50 -1.36
CA VAL A 79 -3.55 14.66 -0.62
C VAL A 79 -4.67 15.68 -0.44
N GLY A 80 -4.48 16.67 0.45
CA GLY A 80 -5.49 17.71 0.72
C GLY A 80 -6.56 17.28 1.73
N LEU A 81 -6.32 16.21 2.48
CA LEU A 81 -7.20 15.79 3.59
C LEU A 81 -6.85 16.58 4.85
N ARG A 82 -7.77 16.60 5.82
CA ARG A 82 -7.44 17.13 7.15
C ARG A 82 -6.59 16.10 7.89
N ALA A 83 -5.54 16.55 8.59
CA ALA A 83 -4.72 15.66 9.41
C ALA A 83 -5.57 14.87 10.42
N GLY A 84 -5.39 13.55 10.47
CA GLY A 84 -6.18 12.65 11.33
C GLY A 84 -7.62 12.40 10.86
N GLN A 85 -8.02 12.90 9.69
CA GLN A 85 -9.33 12.59 9.10
C GLN A 85 -9.41 11.11 8.75
N SER A 86 -10.47 10.44 9.21
CA SER A 86 -10.80 9.10 8.73
C SER A 86 -11.63 9.19 7.44
N VAL A 87 -11.19 8.48 6.41
CA VAL A 87 -11.81 8.44 5.08
C VAL A 87 -12.10 6.99 4.70
N SER A 88 -13.29 6.74 4.15
CA SER A 88 -13.66 5.45 3.58
C SER A 88 -13.35 5.44 2.09
N TYR A 89 -12.57 4.45 1.67
CA TYR A 89 -12.22 4.23 0.28
C TYR A 89 -12.95 3.01 -0.26
N LEU A 90 -13.60 3.17 -1.42
CA LEU A 90 -14.13 2.07 -2.22
C LEU A 90 -13.25 1.88 -3.45
N VAL A 91 -12.62 0.71 -3.55
CA VAL A 91 -12.00 0.26 -4.79
C VAL A 91 -12.96 -0.67 -5.50
N SER A 92 -13.18 -0.44 -6.80
CA SER A 92 -14.09 -1.27 -7.60
C SER A 92 -13.59 -1.44 -9.02
N GLY A 93 -13.99 -2.53 -9.67
CA GLY A 93 -13.67 -2.78 -11.07
C GLY A 93 -14.38 -4.02 -11.59
N THR A 94 -14.00 -4.46 -12.79
CA THR A 94 -14.47 -5.71 -13.39
C THR A 94 -13.33 -6.71 -13.39
N GLY A 95 -13.50 -7.82 -12.68
CA GLY A 95 -12.57 -8.94 -12.69
C GLY A 95 -13.00 -10.00 -13.72
N THR A 96 -12.03 -10.67 -14.33
CA THR A 96 -12.22 -11.92 -15.08
C THR A 96 -11.16 -12.92 -14.65
N ALA A 97 -11.59 -14.10 -14.21
CA ALA A 97 -10.72 -15.14 -13.70
C ALA A 97 -11.00 -16.48 -14.39
N ASN A 98 -9.94 -17.13 -14.86
CA ASN A 98 -9.97 -18.49 -15.38
C ASN A 98 -9.50 -19.43 -14.28
N TYR A 99 -10.29 -20.46 -14.06
CA TYR A 99 -10.09 -21.48 -13.04
C TYR A 99 -9.92 -22.85 -13.67
N GLN A 100 -9.22 -23.72 -12.95
CA GLN A 100 -9.07 -25.13 -13.28
C GLN A 100 -9.06 -25.94 -11.99
N CYS A 101 -9.49 -27.20 -12.07
CA CYS A 101 -9.40 -28.12 -10.94
C CYS A 101 -8.01 -28.74 -10.91
N MET A 102 -7.22 -28.41 -9.88
CA MET A 102 -5.86 -28.90 -9.66
C MET A 102 -5.87 -29.98 -8.59
N ARG A 103 -5.00 -30.99 -8.70
CA ARG A 103 -4.93 -32.07 -7.69
C ARG A 103 -4.55 -31.53 -6.31
N THR A 104 -5.18 -32.08 -5.27
CA THR A 104 -4.90 -31.67 -3.88
C THR A 104 -3.73 -32.43 -3.25
N ASP A 105 -3.18 -33.43 -3.94
CA ASP A 105 -2.08 -34.29 -3.47
C ASP A 105 -0.68 -33.70 -3.76
N GLY A 106 -0.62 -32.46 -4.26
CA GLY A 106 0.63 -31.76 -4.60
C GLY A 106 1.14 -32.03 -6.02
N THR A 107 0.49 -32.93 -6.76
CA THR A 107 0.78 -33.15 -8.19
C THR A 107 0.28 -31.96 -9.02
N LEU A 108 1.12 -31.43 -9.91
CA LEU A 108 0.78 -30.32 -10.81
C LEU A 108 -0.02 -30.77 -12.04
N ASP A 109 -1.15 -31.44 -11.80
CA ASP A 109 -2.05 -31.93 -12.86
C ASP A 109 -3.44 -31.34 -12.72
N ALA A 110 -4.01 -30.95 -13.87
CA ALA A 110 -5.38 -30.47 -13.97
C ALA A 110 -6.34 -31.58 -14.38
N ALA A 111 -7.56 -31.56 -13.83
CA ALA A 111 -8.64 -32.40 -14.33
C ALA A 111 -9.04 -31.95 -15.76
N GLN A 112 -9.11 -32.89 -16.70
CA GLN A 112 -9.53 -32.61 -18.07
C GLN A 112 -10.95 -32.02 -18.10
N GLY A 113 -11.17 -31.01 -18.95
CA GLY A 113 -12.48 -30.37 -19.10
C GLY A 113 -12.97 -29.56 -17.90
N SER A 114 -12.10 -29.27 -16.92
CA SER A 114 -12.49 -28.57 -15.69
C SER A 114 -12.39 -27.04 -15.74
N ASN A 115 -12.15 -26.46 -16.93
CA ASN A 115 -12.00 -25.02 -17.10
C ASN A 115 -13.30 -24.29 -16.76
N GLN A 116 -13.19 -23.28 -15.90
CA GLN A 116 -14.31 -22.45 -15.47
C GLN A 116 -13.90 -20.98 -15.58
N VAL A 117 -14.81 -20.13 -16.04
CA VAL A 117 -14.58 -18.70 -16.15
C VAL A 117 -15.57 -17.97 -15.25
N ALA A 118 -15.07 -17.03 -14.46
CA ALA A 118 -15.86 -16.11 -13.68
C ALA A 118 -15.57 -14.68 -14.11
N THR A 119 -16.60 -13.92 -14.42
CA THR A 119 -16.52 -12.49 -14.72
C THR A 119 -17.57 -11.77 -13.91
N GLY A 120 -17.19 -10.65 -13.28
CA GLY A 120 -18.12 -9.89 -12.47
C GLY A 120 -17.50 -8.64 -11.86
N GLN A 121 -18.37 -7.82 -11.26
CA GLN A 121 -17.91 -6.71 -10.44
C GLN A 121 -17.17 -7.24 -9.22
N VAL A 122 -16.04 -6.61 -8.93
CA VAL A 122 -15.25 -6.84 -7.73
C VAL A 122 -15.10 -5.52 -7.00
N SER A 123 -15.12 -5.57 -5.67
CA SER A 123 -14.91 -4.37 -4.87
C SER A 123 -14.29 -4.71 -3.52
N ALA A 124 -13.60 -3.73 -2.95
CA ALA A 124 -13.07 -3.76 -1.61
C ALA A 124 -13.22 -2.38 -0.97
N ARG A 125 -13.53 -2.37 0.33
CA ARG A 125 -13.66 -1.15 1.11
C ARG A 125 -12.61 -1.12 2.21
N LYS A 126 -12.03 0.05 2.47
CA LYS A 126 -11.09 0.23 3.57
C LYS A 126 -11.20 1.64 4.12
N ALA A 127 -11.34 1.75 5.44
CA ALA A 127 -11.19 3.02 6.13
C ALA A 127 -9.70 3.26 6.42
N LEU A 128 -9.20 4.44 6.09
CA LEU A 128 -7.83 4.89 6.34
C LEU A 128 -7.87 6.24 7.05
N THR A 129 -6.79 6.57 7.74
CA THR A 129 -6.66 7.86 8.44
C THR A 129 -5.56 8.65 7.75
N ALA A 130 -5.85 9.90 7.40
CA ALA A 130 -4.86 10.81 6.85
C ALA A 130 -3.77 11.10 7.88
N ASP A 131 -2.52 11.12 7.42
CA ASP A 131 -1.37 11.39 8.28
C ASP A 131 -1.32 12.86 8.74
N ALA A 132 -0.24 13.25 9.43
CA ALA A 132 -0.05 14.61 9.92
C ALA A 132 0.04 15.67 8.80
N SER A 133 0.37 15.24 7.57
CA SER A 133 0.45 16.08 6.38
C SER A 133 -0.88 16.17 5.63
N GLY A 134 -1.90 15.41 6.04
CA GLY A 134 -3.18 15.36 5.33
C GLY A 134 -3.14 14.44 4.11
N GLU A 135 -2.32 13.39 4.16
CA GLU A 135 -2.14 12.46 3.05
C GLU A 135 -2.55 11.02 3.41
N VAL A 136 -2.98 10.28 2.39
CA VAL A 136 -3.17 8.83 2.45
C VAL A 136 -2.41 8.20 1.29
N ASN A 137 -1.42 7.36 1.61
CA ASN A 137 -0.71 6.52 0.64
C ASN A 137 -0.92 5.05 1.00
N ALA A 138 -1.65 4.31 0.16
CA ALA A 138 -2.14 3.00 0.53
C ALA A 138 -2.34 2.06 -0.65
N VAL A 139 -2.48 0.77 -0.30
CA VAL A 139 -2.91 -0.30 -1.22
C VAL A 139 -4.18 -0.95 -0.68
N ILE A 140 -5.14 -1.13 -1.59
CA ILE A 140 -6.33 -1.95 -1.37
C ILE A 140 -6.33 -3.05 -2.44
N THR A 141 -6.67 -4.27 -2.03
CA THR A 141 -6.63 -5.42 -2.92
C THR A 141 -8.03 -5.82 -3.39
N LEU A 142 -8.13 -6.22 -4.67
CA LEU A 142 -9.35 -6.82 -5.21
C LEU A 142 -9.13 -8.33 -5.38
N ARG A 143 -10.07 -9.11 -4.85
CA ARG A 143 -10.07 -10.56 -5.05
C ARG A 143 -10.65 -10.90 -6.42
N PRO A 144 -10.19 -11.99 -7.07
CA PRO A 144 -10.83 -12.50 -8.27
C PRO A 144 -12.32 -12.81 -8.04
N PRO A 145 -13.19 -12.65 -9.05
CA PRO A 145 -14.56 -13.09 -8.95
C PRO A 145 -14.61 -14.61 -8.83
N ALA A 146 -15.39 -15.13 -7.86
CA ALA A 146 -15.57 -16.57 -7.71
C ALA A 146 -16.52 -17.12 -8.79
N PRO A 147 -16.29 -18.34 -9.32
CA PRO A 147 -17.27 -19.00 -10.18
C PRO A 147 -18.54 -19.32 -9.38
N ALA A 148 -19.70 -19.16 -10.01
CA ALA A 148 -20.99 -19.31 -9.32
C ALA A 148 -21.25 -20.75 -8.83
N ASN A 149 -20.73 -21.75 -9.53
CA ASN A 149 -20.93 -23.17 -9.23
C ASN A 149 -19.60 -23.93 -9.36
N PRO A 150 -18.65 -23.76 -8.41
CA PRO A 150 -17.37 -24.45 -8.48
C PRO A 150 -17.60 -25.95 -8.35
N ARG A 151 -17.20 -26.71 -9.38
CA ARG A 151 -17.27 -28.18 -9.35
C ARG A 151 -15.93 -28.77 -9.71
N CYS A 152 -15.38 -29.57 -8.80
CA CYS A 152 -14.20 -30.39 -9.05
C CYS A 152 -14.49 -31.85 -8.70
N PRO A 153 -13.92 -32.81 -9.46
CA PRO A 153 -13.92 -34.20 -9.06
C PRO A 153 -13.25 -34.40 -7.70
N SER A 154 -13.55 -35.52 -7.03
CA SER A 154 -12.86 -35.89 -5.79
C SER A 154 -11.34 -35.96 -6.01
N GLY A 155 -10.57 -35.39 -5.08
CA GLY A 155 -9.11 -35.29 -5.18
C GLY A 155 -8.60 -34.04 -5.92
N TYR A 156 -9.49 -33.13 -6.31
CA TYR A 156 -9.15 -31.86 -6.94
C TYR A 156 -9.77 -30.66 -6.21
N ALA A 157 -9.11 -29.51 -6.27
CA ALA A 157 -9.58 -28.22 -5.78
C ALA A 157 -9.55 -27.17 -6.90
N ILE A 158 -10.49 -26.24 -6.87
CA ILE A 158 -10.56 -25.17 -7.86
C ILE A 158 -9.47 -24.13 -7.57
N GLN A 159 -8.69 -23.79 -8.57
CA GLN A 159 -7.62 -22.79 -8.48
C GLN A 159 -7.67 -21.86 -9.69
N ALA A 160 -7.49 -20.56 -9.46
CA ALA A 160 -7.31 -19.60 -10.54
C ALA A 160 -5.93 -19.82 -11.17
N TRP A 161 -5.83 -19.64 -12.49
CA TRP A 161 -4.54 -19.70 -13.20
C TRP A 161 -4.30 -18.48 -14.11
N ARG A 162 -5.35 -17.68 -14.37
CA ARG A 162 -5.25 -16.40 -15.09
C ARG A 162 -6.31 -15.44 -14.61
N VAL A 163 -5.93 -14.21 -14.27
CA VAL A 163 -6.88 -13.17 -13.86
C VAL A 163 -6.55 -11.84 -14.55
N SER A 164 -7.58 -11.09 -14.91
CA SER A 164 -7.47 -9.72 -15.38
C SER A 164 -8.48 -8.83 -14.67
N TYR A 165 -8.10 -7.57 -14.48
CA TYR A 165 -8.94 -6.52 -13.92
C TYR A 165 -8.99 -5.35 -14.89
N THR A 166 -10.18 -4.78 -15.07
CA THR A 166 -10.41 -3.61 -15.93
C THR A 166 -11.32 -2.61 -15.25
N ASN A 167 -11.24 -1.35 -15.69
CA ASN A 167 -12.04 -0.24 -15.16
C ASN A 167 -11.92 -0.10 -13.63
N THR A 168 -10.71 -0.36 -13.10
CA THR A 168 -10.44 -0.24 -11.68
C THR A 168 -10.43 1.23 -11.27
N THR A 169 -11.22 1.57 -10.26
CA THR A 169 -11.33 2.92 -9.70
C THR A 169 -11.14 2.90 -8.19
N VAL A 170 -10.67 4.01 -7.65
CA VAL A 170 -10.64 4.32 -6.22
C VAL A 170 -11.55 5.52 -5.98
N MET A 171 -12.50 5.38 -5.06
CA MET A 171 -13.43 6.45 -4.67
C MET A 171 -13.19 6.80 -3.20
N ASP A 172 -12.86 8.06 -2.94
CA ASP A 172 -13.03 8.67 -1.62
C ASP A 172 -14.53 8.95 -1.44
N GLU A 173 -15.16 8.22 -0.51
CA GLU A 173 -16.60 8.35 -0.24
C GLU A 173 -16.95 9.58 0.61
N ALA A 174 -16.00 10.14 1.35
CA ALA A 174 -16.21 11.32 2.19
C ALA A 174 -16.19 12.61 1.37
N ASN A 175 -15.28 12.68 0.39
CA ASN A 175 -15.08 13.86 -0.44
C ASN A 175 -15.67 13.71 -1.86
N ASN A 176 -16.22 12.54 -2.20
CA ASN A 176 -16.79 12.21 -3.52
C ASN A 176 -15.80 12.44 -4.67
N VAL A 177 -14.53 12.12 -4.44
CA VAL A 177 -13.48 12.18 -5.46
C VAL A 177 -13.22 10.77 -5.97
N THR A 178 -13.02 10.63 -7.27
CA THR A 178 -12.72 9.33 -7.89
C THR A 178 -11.47 9.44 -8.75
N TRP A 179 -10.66 8.38 -8.72
CA TRP A 179 -9.50 8.22 -9.56
C TRP A 179 -9.51 6.87 -10.26
N SER A 180 -9.17 6.87 -11.55
CA SER A 180 -9.01 5.66 -12.34
C SER A 180 -7.62 5.10 -12.13
N ALA A 181 -7.54 3.90 -11.55
CA ALA A 181 -6.28 3.22 -11.36
C ALA A 181 -5.77 2.67 -12.71
N PRO A 182 -4.47 2.79 -13.00
CA PRO A 182 -3.89 2.06 -14.12
C PRO A 182 -4.08 0.56 -13.86
N GLY A 183 -4.76 -0.14 -14.78
CA GLY A 183 -5.13 -1.54 -14.56
C GLY A 183 -3.91 -2.45 -14.39
N SER A 184 -3.83 -3.16 -13.27
CA SER A 184 -2.81 -4.16 -12.99
C SER A 184 -3.31 -5.56 -13.37
N GLY A 185 -3.19 -5.92 -14.64
CA GLY A 185 -3.43 -7.30 -15.08
C GLY A 185 -2.29 -8.22 -14.65
N GLY A 186 -2.51 -9.06 -13.63
CA GLY A 186 -1.58 -10.12 -13.25
C GLY A 186 -1.64 -11.31 -14.22
N GLN A 187 -0.73 -11.40 -15.18
CA GLN A 187 -0.47 -12.65 -15.90
C GLN A 187 0.60 -13.43 -15.13
N ALA A 188 0.31 -14.67 -14.74
CA ALA A 188 1.39 -15.60 -14.38
C ALA A 188 2.10 -16.02 -15.67
N GLN A 189 3.42 -15.85 -15.69
CA GLN A 189 4.32 -16.53 -16.64
C GLN A 189 4.49 -17.99 -16.22
#